data_AF-A0AAD1RDQ1-F1
#
_entry.id   AF-A0AAD1RDQ1-F1
#
_cell.length_a   1.000
_cell.length_b   1.000
_cell.length_c   1.000
_cell.angle_alpha   90.00
_cell.angle_beta   90.00
_cell.angle_gamma   90.00
#
_symmetry.space_group_name_H-M   'P 1'
#
loop_
_entity.id
_entity.type
_entity.pdbx_description
1 polymer ?
#
loop_
_entity_poly.entity_id
_entity_poly.type
_entity_poly.pdbx_seq_one_letter_code
_entity_poly.pdbx_strand_id
1 'polypeptide(L)'
;MAAAAAYTDLLIGWCIFGLLLLAILAFCWVYVRKYQCHRESQVISTITAIFSLAIALITSALLPVDIFLVSYMKDLNGTFKDWAENNSTRLQIEDTVLFGYYTLYSIILFCVFLWIPFVYFYYEEKGRLHANGLTALTCCEQIKSALKYTFVFMLVCSCLLLIGAFAPLDIPRDKNTTDFDKIKILFEELGSNQGLAALSFSISSLTLIGMLAAITYTAYGMSALPLNLIKGTKNVRYERLENTDDIEDVEQQAERIKSKCKDGRPLSSKDRQTLYRLEENLKTLRRRIRHLDNHEHSCWTKCCTVMRPVKIAWGIFNILVALLFVVSLFLSNLDKALHSAGIESGFVLFGSNITNPLNILLPVLQTVFPLDYLLIATITVYFLFTSMAGIRNMGIWFFWIRLYKIRRGRTRPQGLLFLCMILLLIVLHTSYMIYSLAPQYVMYGSQKYVMKINGTFETNMGNSSHYVTKDCTADAPEDQCTVTRTYLFLHKFWFFSSIYYFGNWAFIVVFIIGFIVSCCKGKKSVIEEVEEDDSDLSDDDIPYA
;
A
#
# COMPACT_ATOMS: atom_id res chain seq x y z
N MET A 1 17.82 -21.69 -36.24
CA MET A 1 18.43 -21.32 -34.94
C MET A 1 17.82 -20.04 -34.36
N ALA A 2 17.71 -18.93 -35.10
CA ALA A 2 17.06 -17.69 -34.59
C ALA A 2 15.59 -17.87 -34.15
N ALA A 3 14.79 -18.64 -34.89
CA ALA A 3 13.39 -18.94 -34.50
C ALA A 3 13.28 -19.82 -33.24
N ALA A 4 14.26 -20.69 -33.00
CA ALA A 4 14.31 -21.50 -31.78
C ALA A 4 14.72 -20.65 -30.57
N ALA A 5 15.66 -19.71 -30.75
CA ALA A 5 16.08 -18.74 -29.74
C ALA A 5 14.93 -17.78 -29.36
N ALA A 6 14.20 -17.24 -30.35
CA ALA A 6 13.04 -16.39 -30.10
C ALA A 6 11.90 -17.14 -29.38
N TYR A 7 11.68 -18.42 -29.73
CA TYR A 7 10.71 -19.25 -29.04
C TYR A 7 11.14 -19.56 -27.60
N THR A 8 12.42 -19.85 -27.36
CA THR A 8 12.93 -20.05 -25.99
C THR A 8 12.83 -18.79 -25.14
N ASP A 9 13.13 -17.61 -25.69
CA ASP A 9 13.04 -16.35 -24.95
C ASP A 9 11.60 -15.98 -24.62
N LEU A 10 10.66 -16.23 -25.55
CA LEU A 10 9.23 -16.07 -25.30
C LEU A 10 8.73 -17.03 -24.22
N LEU A 11 9.15 -18.30 -24.27
CA LEU A 11 8.75 -19.34 -23.33
C LEU A 11 9.32 -19.07 -21.92
N ILE A 12 10.55 -18.56 -21.84
CA ILE A 12 11.15 -18.05 -20.60
C ILE A 12 10.35 -16.87 -20.05
N GLY A 13 9.95 -15.92 -20.89
CA GLY A 13 9.11 -14.78 -20.49
C GLY A 13 7.76 -15.19 -19.89
N TRP A 14 7.05 -16.12 -20.55
CA TRP A 14 5.80 -16.68 -20.03
C TRP A 14 5.99 -17.49 -18.75
N CYS A 15 7.09 -18.23 -18.64
CA CYS A 15 7.45 -18.94 -17.40
C CYS A 15 7.70 -17.97 -16.24
N ILE A 16 8.43 -16.88 -16.46
CA ILE A 16 8.70 -15.85 -15.44
C ILE A 16 7.40 -15.18 -15.00
N PHE A 17 6.55 -14.79 -15.96
CA PHE A 17 5.25 -14.19 -15.67
C PHE A 17 4.33 -15.15 -14.89
N GLY A 18 4.27 -16.42 -15.29
CA GLY A 18 3.51 -17.45 -14.59
C GLY A 18 4.02 -17.69 -13.17
N LEU A 19 5.34 -17.71 -12.96
CA LEU A 19 5.97 -17.86 -11.65
C LEU A 19 5.68 -16.66 -10.75
N LEU A 20 5.72 -15.44 -11.29
CA LEU A 20 5.37 -14.22 -10.57
C LEU A 20 3.90 -14.24 -10.14
N LEU A 21 2.98 -14.61 -11.04
CA LEU A 21 1.57 -14.69 -10.74
C LEU A 21 1.29 -15.73 -9.66
N LEU A 22 1.97 -16.89 -9.71
CA LEU A 22 1.89 -17.92 -8.67
C LEU A 22 2.42 -17.40 -7.33
N ALA A 23 3.52 -16.65 -7.32
CA ALA A 23 4.07 -16.04 -6.11
C ALA A 23 3.10 -15.01 -5.49
N ILE A 24 2.43 -14.18 -6.31
CA ILE A 24 1.39 -13.24 -5.87
C ILE A 24 0.22 -14.01 -5.25
N LEU A 25 -0.28 -15.05 -5.93
CA LEU A 25 -1.39 -15.86 -5.41
C LEU A 25 -1.03 -16.57 -4.11
N ALA A 26 0.17 -17.15 -4.02
CA ALA A 26 0.66 -17.79 -2.81
C ALA A 26 0.77 -16.77 -1.66
N PHE A 27 1.30 -15.58 -1.93
CA PHE A 27 1.35 -14.49 -0.96
C PHE A 27 -0.05 -14.09 -0.48
N CYS A 28 -1.00 -13.83 -1.38
CA CYS A 28 -2.37 -13.47 -1.04
C CYS A 28 -3.06 -14.56 -0.23
N TRP A 29 -2.87 -15.84 -0.60
CA TRP A 29 -3.45 -16.98 0.11
C TRP A 29 -2.91 -17.10 1.53
N VAL A 30 -1.58 -17.08 1.69
CA VAL A 30 -0.91 -17.12 3.00
C VAL A 30 -1.34 -15.93 3.85
N TYR A 31 -1.40 -14.75 3.26
CA TYR A 31 -1.79 -13.51 3.94
C TYR A 31 -3.22 -13.60 4.47
N VAL A 32 -4.19 -13.90 3.62
CA VAL A 32 -5.60 -13.98 4.01
C VAL A 32 -5.80 -15.06 5.08
N ARG A 33 -5.22 -16.25 4.88
CA ARG A 33 -5.31 -17.35 5.86
C ARG A 33 -4.70 -16.99 7.21
N LYS A 34 -3.65 -16.16 7.25
CA LYS A 34 -3.00 -15.74 8.49
C LYS A 34 -3.88 -14.85 9.36
N TYR A 35 -4.76 -14.03 8.78
CA TYR A 35 -5.60 -13.09 9.52
C TYR A 35 -7.04 -13.57 9.71
N GLN A 36 -7.52 -14.44 8.82
CA GLN A 36 -8.86 -14.99 8.86
C GLN A 36 -9.16 -15.75 10.17
N CYS A 37 -10.35 -15.52 10.74
CA CYS A 37 -10.86 -16.32 11.84
C CYS A 37 -11.15 -17.77 11.43
N HIS A 38 -10.59 -18.75 12.15
CA HIS A 38 -10.86 -20.18 11.88
C HIS A 38 -12.31 -20.60 12.17
N ARG A 39 -12.99 -19.95 13.12
CA ARG A 39 -14.35 -20.33 13.58
C ARG A 39 -15.46 -19.82 12.66
N GLU A 40 -15.31 -18.61 12.12
CA GLU A 40 -16.32 -17.92 11.29
C GLU A 40 -15.92 -17.83 9.80
N SER A 41 -14.92 -18.60 9.42
CA SER A 41 -14.30 -18.64 8.10
C SER A 41 -15.31 -19.07 7.03
N GLN A 42 -15.60 -18.20 6.04
CA GLN A 42 -16.46 -18.53 4.89
C GLN A 42 -15.73 -18.41 3.55
N VAL A 43 -15.98 -19.37 2.66
CA VAL A 43 -15.22 -19.56 1.40
C VAL A 43 -15.37 -18.39 0.42
N ILE A 44 -16.56 -17.78 0.29
CA ILE A 44 -16.76 -16.68 -0.68
C ILE A 44 -16.01 -15.43 -0.24
N SER A 45 -16.00 -15.12 1.07
CA SER A 45 -15.24 -13.99 1.62
C SER A 45 -13.73 -14.19 1.41
N THR A 46 -13.20 -15.39 1.62
CA THR A 46 -11.76 -15.65 1.42
C THR A 46 -11.35 -15.57 -0.03
N ILE A 47 -12.13 -16.17 -0.94
CA ILE A 47 -11.85 -16.08 -2.38
C ILE A 47 -11.88 -14.62 -2.83
N THR A 48 -12.85 -13.84 -2.34
CA THR A 48 -12.97 -12.41 -2.65
C THR A 48 -11.78 -11.60 -2.12
N ALA A 49 -11.35 -11.85 -0.89
CA ALA A 49 -10.18 -11.22 -0.29
C ALA A 49 -8.88 -11.56 -1.05
N ILE A 50 -8.69 -12.84 -1.42
CA ILE A 50 -7.51 -13.28 -2.18
C ILE A 50 -7.53 -12.68 -3.58
N PHE A 51 -8.67 -12.72 -4.28
CA PHE A 51 -8.82 -12.21 -5.63
C PHE A 51 -8.61 -10.69 -5.71
N SER A 52 -9.22 -9.92 -4.81
CA SER A 52 -9.07 -8.45 -4.76
C SER A 52 -7.65 -8.02 -4.44
N LEU A 53 -6.95 -8.70 -3.52
CA LEU A 53 -5.55 -8.38 -3.24
C LEU A 53 -4.63 -8.81 -4.40
N ALA A 54 -4.91 -9.96 -5.03
CA ALA A 54 -4.14 -10.45 -6.17
C ALA A 54 -4.26 -9.52 -7.37
N ILE A 55 -5.46 -9.05 -7.72
CA ILE A 55 -5.63 -8.12 -8.86
C ILE A 55 -4.89 -6.81 -8.62
N ALA A 56 -4.88 -6.29 -7.39
CA ALA A 56 -4.13 -5.08 -7.03
C ALA A 56 -2.62 -5.27 -7.24
N LEU A 57 -2.07 -6.40 -6.76
CA LEU A 57 -0.65 -6.71 -6.88
C LEU A 57 -0.25 -7.01 -8.33
N ILE A 58 -1.10 -7.70 -9.11
CA ILE A 58 -0.88 -7.91 -10.55
C ILE A 58 -0.84 -6.57 -11.29
N THR A 59 -1.73 -5.63 -10.93
CA THR A 59 -1.75 -4.29 -11.51
C THR A 59 -0.48 -3.51 -11.19
N SER A 60 0.02 -3.60 -9.95
CA SER A 60 1.31 -2.99 -9.59
C SER A 60 2.49 -3.68 -10.27
N ALA A 61 2.43 -4.99 -10.52
CA ALA A 61 3.45 -5.75 -11.24
C ALA A 61 3.51 -5.44 -12.74
N LEU A 62 2.45 -4.85 -13.31
CA LEU A 62 2.42 -4.37 -14.70
C LEU A 62 3.26 -3.08 -14.88
N LEU A 63 3.43 -2.26 -13.84
CA LEU A 63 4.22 -1.03 -13.87
C LEU A 63 5.66 -1.25 -14.36
N PRO A 64 6.45 -2.14 -13.74
CA PRO A 64 7.81 -2.38 -14.22
C PRO A 64 7.86 -3.08 -15.59
N VAL A 65 6.80 -3.78 -16.02
CA VAL A 65 6.70 -4.31 -17.41
C VAL A 65 6.51 -3.16 -18.41
N ASP A 66 5.67 -2.18 -18.10
CA ASP A 66 5.44 -0.97 -18.91
C ASP A 66 6.74 -0.17 -19.08
N ILE A 67 7.45 0.10 -17.97
CA ILE A 67 8.76 0.79 -17.99
C ILE A 67 9.78 0.02 -18.85
N PHE A 68 9.86 -1.30 -18.67
CA PHE A 68 10.78 -2.13 -19.43
C PHE A 68 10.49 -2.07 -20.93
N LEU A 69 9.22 -2.22 -21.32
CA LEU A 69 8.81 -2.28 -22.73
C LEU A 69 9.15 -0.99 -23.47
N VAL A 70 8.84 0.14 -22.83
CA VAL A 70 9.14 1.48 -23.32
C VAL A 70 10.65 1.72 -23.41
N SER A 71 11.43 1.23 -22.44
CA SER A 71 12.90 1.29 -22.49
C SER A 71 13.50 0.39 -23.57
N TYR A 72 12.92 -0.79 -23.79
CA TYR A 72 13.46 -1.81 -24.67
C TYR A 72 13.32 -1.47 -26.16
N MET A 73 12.45 -0.51 -26.51
CA MET A 73 12.28 -0.01 -27.88
C MET A 73 13.51 0.73 -28.42
N LYS A 74 14.38 1.24 -27.54
CA LYS A 74 15.56 2.04 -27.88
C LYS A 74 16.86 1.28 -27.66
N ASP A 75 17.87 1.61 -28.47
CA ASP A 75 19.25 1.23 -28.24
C ASP A 75 19.97 2.24 -27.33
N LEU A 76 21.12 1.83 -26.79
CA LEU A 76 22.01 2.71 -26.00
C LEU A 76 22.43 3.98 -26.75
N ASN A 77 22.44 3.92 -28.09
CA ASN A 77 22.78 5.05 -28.96
C ASN A 77 21.63 6.07 -29.08
N GLY A 78 20.41 5.74 -28.64
CA GLY A 78 19.21 6.58 -28.70
C GLY A 78 18.35 6.39 -29.96
N THR A 79 18.77 5.53 -30.87
CA THR A 79 17.99 5.09 -32.05
C THR A 79 16.95 4.04 -31.64
N PHE A 80 15.86 3.92 -32.41
CA PHE A 80 14.94 2.80 -32.26
C PHE A 80 15.61 1.52 -32.78
N LYS A 81 15.30 0.38 -32.15
CA LYS A 81 15.71 -0.93 -32.67
C LYS A 81 14.99 -1.23 -33.99
N ASP A 82 15.56 -2.10 -34.81
CA ASP A 82 15.02 -2.46 -36.13
C ASP A 82 13.53 -2.88 -36.10
N TRP A 83 13.10 -3.60 -35.06
CA TRP A 83 11.70 -4.02 -34.90
C TRP A 83 10.75 -2.87 -34.46
N ALA A 84 11.31 -1.84 -33.83
CA ALA A 84 10.62 -0.67 -33.29
C ALA A 84 10.76 0.58 -34.18
N GLU A 85 11.49 0.51 -35.29
CA GLU A 85 11.65 1.63 -36.22
C GLU A 85 10.32 2.00 -36.89
N ASN A 86 9.47 0.99 -37.16
CA ASN A 86 8.13 1.19 -37.69
C ASN A 86 7.16 1.73 -36.62
N ASN A 87 6.48 2.85 -36.91
CA ASN A 87 5.50 3.42 -35.98
C ASN A 87 4.34 2.46 -35.66
N SER A 88 3.89 1.67 -36.66
CA SER A 88 2.79 0.74 -36.49
C SER A 88 3.09 -0.39 -35.49
N THR A 89 4.32 -0.90 -35.44
CA THR A 89 4.70 -1.96 -34.50
C THR A 89 4.82 -1.42 -33.08
N ARG A 90 5.32 -0.20 -32.92
CA ARG A 90 5.32 0.52 -31.62
C ARG A 90 3.90 0.67 -31.08
N LEU A 91 2.98 1.21 -31.88
CA LEU A 91 1.59 1.41 -31.48
C LEU A 91 0.92 0.10 -31.04
N GLN A 92 1.11 -1.01 -31.76
CA GLN A 92 0.56 -2.31 -31.37
C GLN A 92 1.03 -2.78 -29.99
N ILE A 93 2.30 -2.58 -29.68
CA ILE A 93 2.90 -2.99 -28.41
C ILE A 93 2.40 -2.09 -27.27
N GLU A 94 2.36 -0.79 -27.50
CA GLU A 94 1.85 0.17 -26.53
C GLU A 94 0.34 -0.01 -26.28
N ASP A 95 -0.45 -0.36 -27.30
CA ASP A 95 -1.87 -0.69 -27.20
C ASP A 95 -2.10 -1.98 -26.41
N THR A 96 -1.24 -2.98 -26.58
CA THR A 96 -1.33 -4.23 -25.81
C THR A 96 -1.22 -3.97 -24.30
N VAL A 97 -0.26 -3.13 -23.87
CA VAL A 97 -0.13 -2.73 -22.46
C VAL A 97 -1.30 -1.88 -22.01
N LEU A 98 -1.75 -0.96 -22.87
CA LEU A 98 -2.93 -0.12 -22.62
C LEU A 98 -4.17 -0.98 -22.34
N PHE A 99 -4.46 -1.99 -23.17
CA PHE A 99 -5.57 -2.94 -22.95
C PHE A 99 -5.41 -3.76 -21.65
N GLY A 100 -4.18 -4.10 -21.29
CA GLY A 100 -3.84 -4.72 -20.00
C GLY A 100 -4.29 -3.83 -18.83
N TYR A 101 -3.89 -2.57 -18.81
CA TYR A 101 -4.32 -1.61 -17.79
C TYR A 101 -5.84 -1.40 -17.79
N TYR A 102 -6.48 -1.26 -18.95
CA TYR A 102 -7.93 -1.15 -19.04
C TYR A 102 -8.64 -2.31 -18.37
N THR A 103 -8.21 -3.54 -18.64
CA THR A 103 -8.84 -4.74 -18.11
C THR A 103 -8.62 -4.83 -16.59
N LEU A 104 -7.39 -4.65 -16.12
CA LEU A 104 -7.06 -4.72 -14.69
C LEU A 104 -7.76 -3.62 -13.88
N TYR A 105 -7.76 -2.37 -14.36
CA TYR A 105 -8.45 -1.28 -13.70
C TYR A 105 -9.98 -1.42 -13.73
N SER A 106 -10.54 -1.95 -14.81
CA SER A 106 -11.98 -2.26 -14.86
C SER A 106 -12.37 -3.35 -13.85
N ILE A 107 -11.53 -4.38 -13.70
CA ILE A 107 -11.72 -5.42 -12.65
C ILE A 107 -11.60 -4.80 -11.26
N ILE A 108 -10.66 -3.88 -11.04
CA ILE A 108 -10.52 -3.16 -9.76
C ILE A 108 -11.80 -2.34 -9.46
N LEU A 109 -12.32 -1.59 -10.42
CA LEU A 109 -13.58 -0.84 -10.24
C LEU A 109 -14.75 -1.77 -9.92
N PHE A 110 -14.86 -2.89 -10.64
CA PHE A 110 -15.85 -3.93 -10.36
C PHE A 110 -15.68 -4.51 -8.94
N CYS A 111 -14.46 -4.80 -8.51
CA CYS A 111 -14.19 -5.30 -7.17
C CYS A 111 -14.59 -4.30 -6.09
N VAL A 112 -14.20 -3.04 -6.22
CA VAL A 112 -14.41 -2.00 -5.20
C VAL A 112 -15.87 -1.56 -5.11
N PHE A 113 -16.56 -1.39 -6.23
CA PHE A 113 -17.91 -0.84 -6.26
C PHE A 113 -19.04 -1.87 -6.34
N LEU A 114 -18.77 -3.10 -6.77
CA LEU A 114 -19.79 -4.14 -6.88
C LEU A 114 -19.48 -5.34 -5.97
N TRP A 115 -18.37 -6.03 -6.21
CA TRP A 115 -18.15 -7.36 -5.65
C TRP A 115 -17.84 -7.34 -4.13
N ILE A 116 -16.91 -6.50 -3.68
CA ILE A 116 -16.57 -6.40 -2.25
C ILE A 116 -17.78 -5.90 -1.43
N PRO A 117 -18.48 -4.80 -1.81
CA PRO A 117 -19.67 -4.35 -1.09
C PRO A 117 -20.76 -5.42 -1.06
N PHE A 118 -21.01 -6.12 -2.19
CA PHE A 118 -21.99 -7.20 -2.24
C PHE A 118 -21.68 -8.32 -1.23
N VAL A 119 -20.44 -8.83 -1.25
CA VAL A 119 -20.02 -9.90 -0.32
C VAL A 119 -20.02 -9.41 1.13
N TYR A 120 -19.66 -8.15 1.36
CA TYR A 120 -19.71 -7.53 2.68
C TYR A 120 -21.15 -7.50 3.25
N PHE A 121 -22.12 -6.93 2.52
CA PHE A 121 -23.50 -6.82 2.98
C PHE A 121 -24.21 -8.18 3.05
N TYR A 122 -23.86 -9.10 2.16
CA TYR A 122 -24.36 -10.47 2.23
C TYR A 122 -23.99 -11.15 3.56
N TYR A 123 -22.77 -10.92 4.05
CA TYR A 123 -22.33 -11.49 5.34
C TYR A 123 -22.78 -10.71 6.57
N GLU A 124 -22.95 -9.40 6.45
CA GLU A 124 -23.58 -8.57 7.49
C GLU A 124 -25.00 -9.05 7.80
N GLU A 125 -25.80 -9.27 6.76
CA GLU A 125 -27.18 -9.71 6.94
C GLU A 125 -27.25 -11.14 7.49
N LYS A 126 -26.33 -12.02 7.07
CA LYS A 126 -26.21 -13.37 7.62
C LYS A 126 -25.84 -13.36 9.11
N GLY A 127 -24.93 -12.49 9.54
CA GLY A 127 -24.54 -12.34 10.93
C GLY A 127 -25.69 -11.82 11.80
N ARG A 128 -26.42 -10.80 11.31
CA ARG A 128 -27.58 -10.22 11.98
C ARG A 128 -28.71 -11.24 12.20
N LEU A 129 -28.94 -12.11 11.22
CA LEU A 129 -29.98 -13.14 11.31
C LEU A 129 -29.66 -14.21 12.37
N HIS A 130 -28.39 -14.63 12.44
CA HIS A 130 -27.91 -15.59 13.43
C HIS A 130 -28.00 -15.02 14.85
N ALA A 131 -27.68 -13.74 15.05
CA ALA A 131 -27.80 -13.06 16.34
C ALA A 131 -29.25 -12.98 16.85
N ASN A 132 -30.22 -12.83 15.95
CA ASN A 132 -31.64 -12.73 16.30
C ASN A 132 -32.34 -14.09 16.48
N GLY A 133 -31.62 -15.22 16.42
CA GLY A 133 -32.20 -16.56 16.57
C GLY A 133 -33.18 -16.97 15.47
N LEU A 134 -33.28 -16.19 14.39
CA LEU A 134 -34.24 -16.42 13.31
C LEU A 134 -33.63 -17.38 12.29
N THR A 135 -33.88 -18.67 12.46
CA THR A 135 -33.52 -19.70 11.49
C THR A 135 -34.45 -19.62 10.28
N ALA A 136 -33.87 -19.28 9.11
CA ALA A 136 -34.47 -19.30 7.78
C ALA A 136 -35.15 -18.01 7.29
N LEU A 137 -34.32 -17.03 6.91
CA LEU A 137 -34.64 -16.19 5.76
C LEU A 137 -34.20 -16.94 4.49
N THR A 138 -34.99 -16.89 3.42
CA THR A 138 -34.66 -17.57 2.15
C THR A 138 -33.40 -16.91 1.56
N CYS A 139 -32.45 -17.69 1.02
CA CYS A 139 -31.23 -17.17 0.37
C CYS A 139 -31.51 -15.99 -0.60
N CYS A 140 -32.66 -16.05 -1.28
CA CYS A 140 -33.13 -15.03 -2.21
C CYS A 140 -33.36 -13.65 -1.56
N GLU A 141 -33.87 -13.61 -0.33
CA GLU A 141 -34.11 -12.35 0.40
C GLU A 141 -32.80 -11.73 0.91
N GLN A 142 -31.83 -12.57 1.31
CA GLN A 142 -30.48 -12.12 1.67
C GLN A 142 -29.77 -11.47 0.47
N ILE A 143 -29.83 -12.12 -0.70
CA ILE A 143 -29.28 -11.57 -1.95
C ILE A 143 -29.97 -10.25 -2.31
N LYS A 144 -31.31 -10.19 -2.20
CA LYS A 144 -32.07 -8.97 -2.48
C LYS A 144 -31.70 -7.82 -1.56
N SER A 145 -31.52 -8.09 -0.26
CA SER A 145 -31.07 -7.08 0.71
C SER A 145 -29.65 -6.61 0.42
N ALA A 146 -28.71 -7.53 0.17
CA ALA A 146 -27.33 -7.20 -0.17
C ALA A 146 -27.23 -6.37 -1.46
N LEU A 147 -28.00 -6.73 -2.51
CA LEU A 147 -28.06 -5.97 -3.76
C LEU A 147 -28.61 -4.55 -3.55
N LYS A 148 -29.61 -4.37 -2.69
CA LYS A 148 -30.17 -3.05 -2.38
C LYS A 148 -29.11 -2.09 -1.84
N TYR A 149 -28.25 -2.54 -0.92
CA TYR A 149 -27.17 -1.70 -0.38
C TYR A 149 -26.00 -1.54 -1.36
N THR A 150 -25.69 -2.58 -2.13
CA THR A 150 -24.66 -2.52 -3.18
C THR A 150 -25.02 -1.53 -4.29
N PHE A 151 -26.32 -1.33 -4.57
CA PHE A 151 -26.79 -0.38 -5.57
C PHE A 151 -26.29 1.05 -5.33
N VAL A 152 -26.10 1.46 -4.06
CA VAL A 152 -25.53 2.77 -3.72
C VAL A 152 -24.10 2.91 -4.25
N PHE A 153 -23.27 1.88 -4.08
CA PHE A 153 -21.89 1.87 -4.57
C PHE A 153 -21.84 1.86 -6.11
N MET A 154 -22.77 1.16 -6.76
CA MET A 154 -22.92 1.19 -8.21
C MET A 154 -23.32 2.56 -8.73
N LEU A 155 -24.21 3.26 -8.03
CA LEU A 155 -24.59 4.63 -8.36
C LEU A 155 -23.39 5.59 -8.23
N VAL A 156 -22.60 5.46 -7.16
CA VAL A 156 -21.35 6.23 -7.01
C VAL A 156 -20.37 5.94 -8.15
N CYS A 157 -20.18 4.67 -8.52
CA CYS A 157 -19.32 4.29 -9.65
C CYS A 157 -19.79 4.90 -10.97
N SER A 158 -21.11 4.84 -11.25
CA SER A 158 -21.72 5.46 -12.42
C SER A 158 -21.49 6.97 -12.45
N CYS A 159 -21.68 7.66 -11.31
CA CYS A 159 -21.38 9.09 -11.20
C CYS A 159 -19.91 9.40 -11.45
N LEU A 160 -18.96 8.62 -10.91
CA LEU A 160 -17.53 8.82 -11.16
C LEU A 160 -17.16 8.63 -12.64
N LEU A 161 -17.70 7.60 -13.28
CA LEU A 161 -17.48 7.36 -14.71
C LEU A 161 -18.09 8.47 -15.58
N LEU A 162 -19.30 8.94 -15.26
CA LEU A 162 -19.94 10.05 -15.96
C LEU A 162 -19.14 11.34 -15.81
N ILE A 163 -18.74 11.68 -14.57
CA ILE A 163 -17.90 12.86 -14.33
C ILE A 163 -16.60 12.72 -15.12
N GLY A 164 -15.94 11.57 -15.10
CA GLY A 164 -14.70 11.36 -15.86
C GLY A 164 -14.86 11.42 -17.38
N ALA A 165 -16.01 11.02 -17.92
CA ALA A 165 -16.31 11.11 -19.35
C ALA A 165 -16.50 12.57 -19.82
N PHE A 166 -16.99 13.44 -18.94
CA PHE A 166 -17.30 14.85 -19.23
C PHE A 166 -16.36 15.85 -18.54
N ALA A 167 -15.38 15.38 -17.79
CA ALA A 167 -14.45 16.25 -17.06
C ALA A 167 -13.61 17.07 -18.05
N PRO A 168 -13.59 18.41 -17.93
CA PRO A 168 -12.81 19.25 -18.82
C PRO A 168 -11.31 19.00 -18.57
N LEU A 169 -10.58 18.82 -19.66
CA LEU A 169 -9.12 18.72 -19.67
C LEU A 169 -8.45 20.08 -19.88
N ASP A 170 -9.23 21.16 -19.92
CA ASP A 170 -8.74 22.49 -20.23
C ASP A 170 -7.76 22.97 -19.16
N ILE A 171 -6.49 23.07 -19.56
CA ILE A 171 -5.44 23.71 -18.78
C ILE A 171 -5.65 25.23 -18.88
N PRO A 172 -5.60 25.99 -17.77
CA PRO A 172 -5.64 27.44 -17.82
C PRO A 172 -4.51 27.96 -18.72
N ARG A 173 -4.85 28.72 -19.76
CA ARG A 173 -3.87 29.36 -20.64
C ARG A 173 -3.31 30.59 -19.93
N ASP A 174 -2.10 30.50 -19.42
CA ASP A 174 -1.30 31.69 -19.13
C ASP A 174 0.02 31.71 -19.90
N LYS A 175 0.49 32.93 -20.16
CA LYS A 175 1.20 33.36 -21.38
C LYS A 175 2.66 32.90 -21.55
N ASN A 176 3.04 32.78 -22.84
CA ASN A 176 4.39 32.98 -23.43
C ASN A 176 5.54 32.01 -23.09
N THR A 177 5.32 30.69 -23.09
CA THR A 177 6.43 29.74 -23.28
C THR A 177 6.03 28.57 -24.18
N THR A 178 6.94 28.17 -25.06
CA THR A 178 6.87 26.98 -25.94
C THR A 178 6.63 25.67 -25.20
N ASP A 179 6.84 25.67 -23.87
CA ASP A 179 6.70 24.50 -23.02
C ASP A 179 5.23 24.17 -22.73
N PHE A 180 4.33 25.16 -22.68
CA PHE A 180 2.90 24.93 -22.49
C PHE A 180 2.24 24.25 -23.70
N ASP A 181 2.73 24.54 -24.91
CA ASP A 181 2.23 23.89 -26.12
C ASP A 181 2.56 22.39 -26.10
N LYS A 182 3.74 22.00 -25.59
CA LYS A 182 4.11 20.58 -25.38
C LYS A 182 3.20 19.89 -24.38
N ILE A 183 2.86 20.56 -23.27
CA ILE A 183 1.91 20.03 -22.29
C ILE A 183 0.54 19.82 -22.95
N LYS A 184 0.05 20.82 -23.68
CA LYS A 184 -1.25 20.76 -24.34
C LYS A 184 -1.33 19.62 -25.36
N ILE A 185 -0.29 19.46 -26.19
CA ILE A 185 -0.22 18.38 -27.19
C ILE A 185 -0.20 17.00 -26.50
N LEU A 186 0.58 16.85 -25.43
CA LEU A 186 0.59 15.63 -24.61
C LEU A 186 -0.82 15.32 -24.05
N PHE A 187 -1.57 16.30 -23.55
CA PHE A 187 -2.92 16.06 -23.04
C PHE A 187 -4.00 15.88 -24.14
N GLU A 188 -3.82 16.48 -25.30
CA GLU A 188 -4.76 16.43 -26.44
C GLU A 188 -4.67 15.09 -27.19
N GLU A 189 -3.47 14.54 -27.36
CA GLU A 189 -3.25 13.18 -27.89
C GLU A 189 -3.82 12.10 -26.95
N LEU A 190 -3.86 12.39 -25.65
CA LEU A 190 -4.44 11.54 -24.60
C LEU A 190 -5.98 11.49 -24.63
N GLY A 191 -6.64 12.35 -25.41
CA GLY A 191 -8.09 12.64 -25.33
C GLY A 191 -9.00 11.83 -26.26
N SER A 192 -8.49 11.07 -27.24
CA SER A 192 -9.32 10.58 -28.35
C SER A 192 -10.39 9.54 -27.95
N ASN A 193 -10.23 8.86 -26.80
CA ASN A 193 -11.16 7.85 -26.32
C ASN A 193 -11.87 8.27 -25.02
N GLN A 194 -13.17 8.56 -25.10
CA GLN A 194 -14.01 8.94 -23.94
C GLN A 194 -13.98 7.91 -22.80
N GLY A 195 -13.88 6.61 -23.14
CA GLY A 195 -13.74 5.54 -22.14
C GLY A 195 -12.44 5.61 -21.33
N LEU A 196 -11.35 6.11 -21.93
CA LEU A 196 -10.06 6.30 -21.25
C LEU A 196 -10.19 7.35 -20.15
N ALA A 197 -10.82 8.48 -20.48
CA ALA A 197 -11.00 9.60 -19.56
C ALA A 197 -11.88 9.18 -18.37
N ALA A 198 -13.00 8.50 -18.63
CA ALA A 198 -13.90 8.00 -17.60
C ALA A 198 -13.19 7.06 -16.61
N LEU A 199 -12.45 6.07 -17.12
CA LEU A 199 -11.74 5.11 -16.29
C LEU A 199 -10.56 5.75 -15.55
N SER A 200 -9.75 6.59 -16.22
CA SER A 200 -8.65 7.32 -15.59
C SER A 200 -9.12 8.21 -14.44
N PHE A 201 -10.25 8.91 -14.60
CA PHE A 201 -10.83 9.74 -13.54
C PHE A 201 -11.27 8.90 -12.34
N SER A 202 -11.92 7.77 -12.59
CA SER A 202 -12.40 6.87 -11.53
C SER A 202 -11.24 6.25 -10.76
N ILE A 203 -10.18 5.82 -11.44
CA ILE A 203 -8.95 5.30 -10.83
C ILE A 203 -8.18 6.39 -10.08
N SER A 204 -8.12 7.61 -10.61
CA SER A 204 -7.52 8.77 -9.93
C SER A 204 -8.29 9.14 -8.65
N SER A 205 -9.63 9.00 -8.67
CA SER A 205 -10.45 9.17 -7.47
C SER A 205 -10.19 8.07 -6.43
N LEU A 206 -10.05 6.81 -6.84
CA LEU A 206 -9.72 5.71 -5.92
C LEU A 206 -8.30 5.83 -5.34
N THR A 207 -7.32 6.23 -6.15
CA THR A 207 -5.95 6.49 -5.67
C THR A 207 -5.88 7.67 -4.70
N LEU A 208 -6.78 8.66 -4.81
CA LEU A 208 -6.89 9.73 -3.82
C LEU A 208 -7.34 9.18 -2.45
N ILE A 209 -8.32 8.27 -2.44
CA ILE A 209 -8.71 7.57 -1.21
C ILE A 209 -7.54 6.70 -0.70
N GLY A 210 -6.85 6.02 -1.61
CA GLY A 210 -5.64 5.26 -1.33
C GLY A 210 -4.51 6.09 -0.72
N MET A 211 -4.36 7.34 -1.15
CA MET A 211 -3.39 8.29 -0.60
C MET A 211 -3.70 8.63 0.85
N LEU A 212 -4.98 8.92 1.18
CA LEU A 212 -5.39 9.16 2.56
C LEU A 212 -5.12 7.92 3.45
N ALA A 213 -5.40 6.73 2.93
CA ALA A 213 -5.08 5.48 3.60
C ALA A 213 -3.56 5.26 3.76
N ALA A 214 -2.76 5.67 2.77
CA ALA A 214 -1.30 5.54 2.83
C ALA A 214 -0.67 6.54 3.81
N ILE A 215 -1.11 7.79 3.81
CA ILE A 215 -0.67 8.81 4.76
C ILE A 215 -0.96 8.36 6.20
N THR A 216 -2.14 7.78 6.45
CA THR A 216 -2.52 7.32 7.79
C THR A 216 -1.82 6.03 8.21
N TYR A 217 -1.88 4.99 7.37
CA TYR A 217 -1.40 3.65 7.74
C TYR A 217 0.03 3.37 7.30
N THR A 218 0.41 3.72 6.06
CA THR A 218 1.74 3.42 5.52
C THR A 218 2.81 4.28 6.17
N ALA A 219 2.61 5.60 6.31
CA ALA A 219 3.60 6.49 6.94
C ALA A 219 3.85 6.13 8.42
N TYR A 220 2.78 5.88 9.18
CA TYR A 220 2.90 5.38 10.55
C TYR A 220 3.49 3.96 10.60
N GLY A 221 3.12 3.09 9.66
CA GLY A 221 3.68 1.75 9.53
C GLY A 221 5.17 1.72 9.25
N MET A 222 5.66 2.59 8.37
CA MET A 222 7.07 2.77 8.02
C MET A 222 7.92 3.19 9.22
N SER A 223 7.36 3.96 10.16
CA SER A 223 8.05 4.34 11.39
C SER A 223 7.91 3.29 12.51
N ALA A 224 6.69 2.79 12.74
CA ALA A 224 6.41 1.88 13.85
C ALA A 224 6.95 0.47 13.63
N LEU A 225 6.92 -0.09 12.41
CA LEU A 225 7.41 -1.45 12.12
C LEU A 225 8.88 -1.65 12.55
N PRO A 226 9.85 -0.85 12.07
CA PRO A 226 11.24 -1.07 12.43
C PRO A 226 11.51 -0.84 13.91
N LEU A 227 10.88 0.18 14.51
CA LEU A 227 11.08 0.50 15.92
C LEU A 227 10.49 -0.59 16.84
N ASN A 228 9.37 -1.19 16.47
CA ASN A 228 8.84 -2.36 17.20
C ASN A 228 9.76 -3.58 17.08
N LEU A 229 10.39 -3.80 15.92
CA LEU A 229 11.38 -4.88 15.74
C LEU A 229 12.65 -4.64 16.54
N ILE A 230 13.12 -3.39 16.64
CA ILE A 230 14.31 -3.00 17.39
C ILE A 230 14.04 -3.04 18.90
N LYS A 231 12.91 -2.48 19.38
CA LYS A 231 12.59 -2.46 20.81
C LYS A 231 12.29 -3.85 21.36
N GLY A 232 11.65 -4.70 20.54
CA GLY A 232 11.20 -6.02 20.94
C GLY A 232 10.12 -5.96 22.03
N THR A 233 9.81 -7.12 22.59
CA THR A 233 8.94 -7.24 23.76
C THR A 233 9.75 -7.11 25.05
N LYS A 234 9.08 -6.81 26.16
CA LYS A 234 9.69 -6.93 27.50
C LYS A 234 10.18 -8.37 27.74
N ASN A 235 11.17 -8.53 28.62
CA ASN A 235 11.70 -9.84 28.97
C ASN A 235 10.68 -10.61 29.82
N VAL A 236 10.31 -11.82 29.40
CA VAL A 236 9.35 -12.70 30.10
C VAL A 236 9.70 -12.87 31.57
N ARG A 237 10.99 -13.04 31.91
CA ARG A 237 11.43 -13.17 33.31
C ARG A 237 11.23 -11.91 34.14
N TYR A 238 11.47 -10.75 33.53
CA TYR A 238 11.27 -9.47 34.21
C TYR A 238 9.77 -9.20 34.42
N GLU A 239 8.94 -9.46 33.40
CA GLU A 239 7.48 -9.35 33.55
C GLU A 239 6.90 -10.34 34.56
N ARG A 240 7.49 -11.53 34.68
CA ARG A 240 7.12 -12.50 35.72
C ARG A 240 7.45 -11.98 37.11
N LEU A 241 8.64 -11.38 37.28
CA LEU A 241 9.04 -10.78 38.55
C LEU A 241 8.13 -9.61 38.92
N GLU A 242 7.89 -8.68 37.99
CA GLU A 242 6.98 -7.54 38.15
C GLU A 242 5.55 -8.00 38.52
N ASN A 243 5.00 -9.02 37.82
CA ASN A 243 3.69 -9.59 38.20
C ASN A 243 3.71 -10.33 39.55
N THR A 244 4.85 -10.87 39.99
CA THR A 244 4.95 -11.55 41.29
C THR A 244 4.92 -10.53 42.42
N ASP A 245 5.69 -9.44 42.28
CA ASP A 245 5.68 -8.31 43.20
C ASP A 245 4.29 -7.68 43.30
N ASP A 246 3.59 -7.47 42.16
CA ASP A 246 2.22 -6.97 42.13
C ASP A 246 1.22 -7.88 42.87
N ILE A 247 1.38 -9.20 42.76
CA ILE A 247 0.53 -10.16 43.50
C ILE A 247 0.76 -10.03 45.00
N GLU A 248 2.02 -9.95 45.43
CA GLU A 248 2.36 -9.79 46.85
C GLU A 248 1.75 -8.49 47.41
N ASP A 249 1.86 -7.38 46.68
CA ASP A 249 1.28 -6.10 47.10
C ASP A 249 -0.25 -6.14 47.21
N VAL A 250 -0.93 -6.73 46.22
CA VAL A 250 -2.40 -6.85 46.22
C VAL A 250 -2.87 -7.82 47.30
N GLU A 251 -2.15 -8.93 47.54
CA GLU A 251 -2.46 -9.90 48.58
C GLU A 251 -2.29 -9.28 49.98
N GLN A 252 -1.22 -8.52 50.21
CA GLN A 252 -1.04 -7.75 51.44
C GLN A 252 -2.16 -6.73 51.66
N GLN A 253 -2.59 -6.02 50.62
CA GLN A 253 -3.72 -5.08 50.74
C GLN A 253 -5.04 -5.80 51.06
N ALA A 254 -5.29 -6.95 50.43
CA ALA A 254 -6.46 -7.77 50.69
C ALA A 254 -6.45 -8.30 52.14
N GLU A 255 -5.30 -8.75 52.64
CA GLU A 255 -5.13 -9.20 54.02
C GLU A 255 -5.32 -8.06 55.03
N ARG A 256 -4.81 -6.85 54.75
CA ARG A 256 -5.03 -5.66 55.60
C ARG A 256 -6.50 -5.27 55.68
N ILE A 257 -7.29 -5.49 54.62
CA ILE A 257 -8.74 -5.25 54.65
C ILE A 257 -9.45 -6.38 55.39
N LYS A 258 -9.06 -7.64 55.16
CA LYS A 258 -9.61 -8.81 55.87
C LYS A 258 -9.31 -8.74 57.38
N SER A 259 -8.15 -8.22 57.78
CA SER A 259 -7.78 -8.07 59.19
C SER A 259 -8.65 -7.05 59.94
N LYS A 260 -9.19 -6.02 59.27
CA LYS A 260 -10.18 -5.10 59.87
C LYS A 260 -11.48 -5.82 60.27
N CYS A 261 -11.74 -7.00 59.72
CA CYS A 261 -12.90 -7.82 60.01
C CYS A 261 -12.67 -8.84 61.15
N LYS A 262 -11.43 -8.97 61.69
CA LYS A 262 -11.11 -9.95 62.74
C LYS A 262 -11.89 -9.72 64.04
N ASP A 263 -12.32 -8.49 64.30
CA ASP A 263 -13.08 -8.12 65.50
C ASP A 263 -14.58 -8.50 65.43
N GLY A 264 -14.99 -9.26 64.40
CA GLY A 264 -16.38 -9.72 64.21
C GLY A 264 -17.35 -8.67 63.66
N ARG A 265 -16.88 -7.44 63.41
CA ARG A 265 -17.68 -6.37 62.79
C ARG A 265 -17.79 -6.58 61.28
N PRO A 266 -18.98 -6.37 60.67
CA PRO A 266 -19.12 -6.48 59.23
C PRO A 266 -18.31 -5.40 58.51
N LEU A 267 -17.67 -5.76 57.39
CA LEU A 267 -16.96 -4.84 56.51
C LEU A 267 -17.89 -3.73 56.00
N SER A 268 -17.38 -2.50 55.98
CA SER A 268 -18.05 -1.37 55.33
C SER A 268 -18.32 -1.69 53.86
N SER A 269 -19.42 -1.17 53.28
CA SER A 269 -19.78 -1.44 51.88
C SER A 269 -18.67 -1.05 50.90
N LYS A 270 -17.94 0.04 51.18
CA LYS A 270 -16.76 0.50 50.42
C LYS A 270 -15.61 -0.50 50.49
N ASP A 271 -15.29 -0.99 51.69
CA ASP A 271 -14.20 -1.94 51.89
C ASP A 271 -14.53 -3.30 51.24
N ARG A 272 -15.80 -3.70 51.27
CA ARG A 272 -16.29 -4.91 50.57
C ARG A 272 -16.12 -4.79 49.06
N GLN A 273 -16.50 -3.65 48.46
CA GLN A 273 -16.31 -3.41 47.03
C GLN A 273 -14.82 -3.35 46.64
N THR A 274 -13.99 -2.77 47.51
CA THR A 274 -12.53 -2.72 47.32
C THR A 274 -11.92 -4.12 47.37
N LEU A 275 -12.34 -4.95 48.33
CA LEU A 275 -11.90 -6.34 48.43
C LEU A 275 -12.30 -7.17 47.20
N TYR A 276 -13.53 -7.01 46.69
CA TYR A 276 -13.93 -7.65 45.43
C TYR A 276 -13.04 -7.24 44.25
N ARG A 277 -12.73 -5.95 44.10
CA ARG A 277 -11.80 -5.46 43.05
C ARG A 277 -10.39 -6.04 43.21
N LEU A 278 -9.88 -6.12 44.43
CA LEU A 278 -8.56 -6.71 44.70
C LEU A 278 -8.54 -8.22 44.37
N GLU A 279 -9.60 -8.96 44.73
CA GLU A 279 -9.71 -10.39 44.39
C GLU A 279 -9.85 -10.62 42.87
N GLU A 280 -10.53 -9.72 42.16
CA GLU A 280 -10.59 -9.72 40.69
C GLU A 280 -9.21 -9.45 40.08
N ASN A 281 -8.51 -8.42 40.56
CA ASN A 281 -7.14 -8.12 40.15
C ASN A 281 -6.21 -9.32 40.40
N LEU A 282 -6.27 -9.99 41.56
CA LEU A 282 -5.49 -11.21 41.83
C LEU A 282 -5.80 -12.33 40.83
N LYS A 283 -7.07 -12.51 40.44
CA LYS A 283 -7.43 -13.49 39.40
C LYS A 283 -6.78 -13.14 38.07
N THR A 284 -6.76 -11.87 37.67
CA THR A 284 -6.11 -11.42 36.42
C THR A 284 -4.60 -11.62 36.48
N LEU A 285 -3.93 -11.18 37.54
CA LEU A 285 -2.48 -11.35 37.73
C LEU A 285 -2.07 -12.84 37.74
N ARG A 286 -2.85 -13.71 38.41
CA ARG A 286 -2.61 -15.17 38.36
C ARG A 286 -2.88 -15.80 36.99
N ARG A 287 -3.74 -15.21 36.15
CA ARG A 287 -3.87 -15.62 34.74
C ARG A 287 -2.61 -15.21 33.97
N ARG A 288 -2.12 -13.97 34.14
CA ARG A 288 -0.86 -13.49 33.52
C ARG A 288 0.32 -14.43 33.76
N ILE A 289 0.54 -14.85 35.01
CA ILE A 289 1.62 -15.77 35.35
C ILE A 289 1.49 -17.12 34.62
N ARG A 290 0.28 -17.67 34.51
CA ARG A 290 0.06 -18.93 33.76
C ARG A 290 0.40 -18.79 32.28
N HIS A 291 0.09 -17.65 31.68
CA HIS A 291 0.48 -17.37 30.28
C HIS A 291 2.00 -17.19 30.14
N LEU A 292 2.64 -16.47 31.07
CA LEU A 292 4.10 -16.30 31.08
C LEU A 292 4.84 -17.64 31.23
N ASP A 293 4.36 -18.53 32.10
CA ASP A 293 4.96 -19.84 32.35
C ASP A 293 4.84 -20.77 31.13
N ASN A 294 3.66 -20.79 30.49
CA ASN A 294 3.46 -21.49 29.21
C ASN A 294 4.39 -20.96 28.09
N HIS A 295 4.69 -19.66 28.09
CA HIS A 295 5.64 -19.06 27.15
C HIS A 295 7.10 -19.39 27.49
N GLU A 296 7.48 -19.47 28.77
CA GLU A 296 8.84 -19.77 29.21
C GLU A 296 9.26 -21.21 28.84
N HIS A 297 8.35 -22.18 28.92
CA HIS A 297 8.63 -23.60 28.63
C HIS A 297 8.64 -23.97 27.14
N SER A 298 8.18 -23.08 26.26
CA SER A 298 8.08 -23.40 24.84
C SER A 298 9.45 -23.38 24.17
N CYS A 299 9.84 -24.45 23.47
CA CYS A 299 11.08 -24.52 22.68
C CYS A 299 11.23 -23.33 21.69
N TRP A 300 10.10 -22.72 21.32
CA TRP A 300 9.99 -21.53 20.49
C TRP A 300 10.66 -20.28 21.08
N THR A 301 10.72 -20.09 22.40
CA THR A 301 11.37 -18.92 23.02
C THR A 301 12.90 -18.99 22.96
N LYS A 302 13.48 -20.19 23.08
CA LYS A 302 14.91 -20.41 22.84
C LYS A 302 15.30 -20.07 21.40
N CYS A 303 14.53 -20.56 20.42
CA CYS A 303 14.72 -20.22 19.00
C CYS A 303 14.52 -18.71 18.74
N CYS A 304 13.50 -18.09 19.35
CA CYS A 304 13.26 -16.65 19.23
C CYS A 304 14.38 -15.79 19.81
N THR A 305 15.08 -16.26 20.85
CA THR A 305 16.23 -15.57 21.45
C THR A 305 17.40 -15.53 20.47
N VAL A 306 17.67 -16.62 19.75
CA VAL A 306 18.69 -16.68 18.69
C VAL A 306 18.31 -15.81 17.49
N MET A 307 17.02 -15.71 17.15
CA MET A 307 16.56 -14.82 16.06
C MET A 307 16.52 -13.33 16.44
N ARG A 308 16.76 -12.96 17.70
CA ARG A 308 16.75 -11.55 18.14
C ARG A 308 17.76 -10.69 17.36
N PRO A 309 19.07 -11.00 17.29
CA PRO A 309 20.03 -10.21 16.51
C PRO A 309 19.56 -9.96 15.07
N VAL A 310 19.02 -11.01 14.42
CA VAL A 310 18.47 -10.94 13.06
C VAL A 310 17.26 -9.97 13.00
N LYS A 311 16.35 -10.02 13.98
CA LYS A 311 15.23 -9.07 14.07
C LYS A 311 15.69 -7.61 14.26
N ILE A 312 16.75 -7.36 15.02
CA ILE A 312 17.30 -6.00 15.17
C ILE A 312 17.89 -5.53 13.85
N ALA A 313 18.73 -6.36 13.23
CA ALA A 313 19.37 -6.06 11.95
C ALA A 313 18.33 -5.75 10.88
N TRP A 314 17.26 -6.56 10.81
CA TRP A 314 16.12 -6.31 9.93
C TRP A 314 15.42 -4.98 10.26
N GLY A 315 15.22 -4.66 11.54
CA GLY A 315 14.66 -3.38 11.96
C GLY A 315 15.52 -2.19 11.53
N ILE A 316 16.85 -2.23 11.73
CA ILE A 316 17.80 -1.19 11.31
C ILE A 316 17.76 -1.02 9.79
N PHE A 317 17.81 -2.12 9.04
CA PHE A 317 17.67 -2.10 7.59
C PHE A 317 16.38 -1.41 7.13
N ASN A 318 15.25 -1.70 7.79
CA ASN A 318 13.97 -1.06 7.46
C ASN A 318 13.95 0.44 7.79
N ILE A 319 14.69 0.92 8.81
CA ILE A 319 14.88 2.36 9.06
C ILE A 319 15.67 3.00 7.92
N LEU A 320 16.78 2.38 7.50
CA LEU A 320 17.60 2.91 6.41
C LEU A 320 16.79 3.02 5.11
N VAL A 321 16.00 2.00 4.79
CA VAL A 321 15.09 2.00 3.64
C VAL A 321 14.01 3.10 3.79
N ALA A 322 13.42 3.26 4.98
CA ALA A 322 12.44 4.31 5.22
C ALA A 322 13.04 5.72 5.01
N LEU A 323 14.25 5.95 5.52
CA LEU A 323 14.97 7.21 5.35
C LEU A 323 15.31 7.47 3.88
N LEU A 324 15.75 6.43 3.14
CA LEU A 324 15.98 6.53 1.70
C LEU A 324 14.72 7.02 0.96
N PHE A 325 13.55 6.44 1.23
CA PHE A 325 12.30 6.87 0.60
C PHE A 325 11.91 8.29 0.99
N VAL A 326 12.02 8.66 2.27
CA VAL A 326 11.65 10.00 2.73
C VAL A 326 12.57 11.07 2.14
N VAL A 327 13.88 10.83 2.09
CA VAL A 327 14.83 11.74 1.44
C VAL A 327 14.58 11.83 -0.06
N SER A 328 14.30 10.69 -0.73
CA SER A 328 13.97 10.67 -2.16
C SER A 328 12.70 11.47 -2.46
N LEU A 329 11.63 11.25 -1.69
CA LEU A 329 10.38 12.01 -1.83
C LEU A 329 10.59 13.50 -1.54
N PHE A 330 11.35 13.83 -0.51
CA PHE A 330 11.65 15.22 -0.17
C PHE A 330 12.39 15.93 -1.31
N LEU A 331 13.45 15.31 -1.85
CA LEU A 331 14.21 15.87 -2.97
C LEU A 331 13.37 15.99 -4.24
N SER A 332 12.58 14.97 -4.59
CA SER A 332 11.66 15.03 -5.74
C SER A 332 10.62 16.15 -5.60
N ASN A 333 10.02 16.31 -4.42
CA ASN A 333 9.02 17.36 -4.21
C ASN A 333 9.66 18.74 -4.16
N LEU A 334 10.87 18.88 -3.63
CA LEU A 334 11.63 20.11 -3.66
C LEU A 334 11.95 20.51 -5.12
N ASP A 335 12.35 19.56 -5.96
CA ASP A 335 12.61 19.82 -7.38
C ASP A 335 11.35 20.30 -8.10
N LYS A 336 10.21 19.64 -7.86
CA LYS A 336 8.90 20.08 -8.35
C LYS A 336 8.52 21.47 -7.85
N ALA A 337 8.81 21.79 -6.59
CA ALA A 337 8.49 23.10 -6.02
C ALA A 337 9.27 24.25 -6.68
N LEU A 338 10.51 23.98 -7.10
CA LEU A 338 11.42 25.00 -7.64
C LEU A 338 11.36 25.12 -9.17
N HIS A 339 11.13 24.02 -9.89
CA HIS A 339 11.33 23.95 -11.34
C HIS A 339 10.10 23.48 -12.14
N SER A 340 8.94 23.25 -11.51
CA SER A 340 7.71 22.89 -12.26
C SER A 340 6.98 24.11 -12.82
N ALA A 341 6.07 23.88 -13.77
CA ALA A 341 5.16 24.89 -14.31
C ALA A 341 4.02 25.29 -13.34
N GLY A 342 4.20 25.11 -12.03
CA GLY A 342 3.28 25.54 -10.98
C GLY A 342 2.06 24.66 -10.72
N ILE A 343 1.11 25.18 -9.94
CA ILE A 343 -0.08 24.46 -9.45
C ILE A 343 -1.06 24.15 -10.60
N GLU A 344 -1.22 25.06 -11.56
CA GLU A 344 -2.18 24.97 -12.66
C GLU A 344 -1.83 23.89 -13.70
N SER A 345 -0.58 23.43 -13.70
CA SER A 345 -0.09 22.35 -14.57
C SER A 345 0.04 21.00 -13.84
N GLY A 346 -0.33 20.92 -12.56
CA GLY A 346 -0.20 19.67 -11.80
C GLY A 346 1.20 19.38 -11.27
N PHE A 347 2.09 20.37 -11.19
CA PHE A 347 3.50 20.20 -10.82
C PHE A 347 4.25 19.19 -11.72
N VAL A 348 3.96 19.19 -13.02
CA VAL A 348 4.71 18.40 -14.01
C VAL A 348 6.14 18.93 -14.11
N LEU A 349 7.11 18.01 -14.09
CA LEU A 349 8.54 18.32 -14.12
C LEU A 349 9.10 18.09 -15.53
N PHE A 350 9.63 19.14 -16.17
CA PHE A 350 10.13 19.03 -17.54
C PHE A 350 11.54 18.42 -17.63
N GLY A 351 12.35 18.62 -16.59
CA GLY A 351 13.66 18.02 -16.42
C GLY A 351 14.05 18.00 -14.94
N SER A 352 14.78 16.96 -14.52
CA SER A 352 15.28 16.88 -13.14
C SER A 352 16.58 17.66 -12.99
N ASN A 353 16.58 18.72 -12.17
CA ASN A 353 17.79 19.44 -11.82
C ASN A 353 18.39 18.94 -10.49
N ILE A 354 17.54 18.43 -9.58
CA ILE A 354 17.99 17.89 -8.30
C ILE A 354 18.11 16.38 -8.39
N THR A 355 19.30 15.86 -8.05
CA THR A 355 19.60 14.45 -8.14
C THR A 355 18.97 13.66 -6.99
N ASN A 356 17.92 12.89 -7.29
CA ASN A 356 17.31 11.95 -6.35
C ASN A 356 18.03 10.59 -6.39
N PRO A 357 18.39 9.99 -5.24
CA PRO A 357 19.14 8.73 -5.19
C PRO A 357 18.44 7.56 -5.89
N LEU A 358 17.11 7.42 -5.76
CA LEU A 358 16.37 6.35 -6.44
C LEU A 358 16.33 6.55 -7.96
N ASN A 359 16.26 7.81 -8.40
CA ASN A 359 16.24 8.16 -9.82
C ASN A 359 17.61 7.91 -10.49
N ILE A 360 18.71 7.84 -9.73
CA ILE A 360 20.02 7.36 -10.23
C ILE A 360 20.10 5.83 -10.19
N LEU A 361 19.65 5.24 -9.08
CA LEU A 361 19.83 3.82 -8.79
C LEU A 361 19.04 2.92 -9.76
N LEU A 362 17.80 3.28 -10.06
CA LEU A 362 16.90 2.48 -10.92
C LEU A 362 17.43 2.33 -12.37
N PRO A 363 17.84 3.41 -13.07
CA PRO A 363 18.46 3.27 -14.39
C PRO A 363 19.74 2.43 -14.39
N VAL A 364 20.56 2.51 -13.33
CA VAL A 364 21.79 1.70 -13.22
C VAL A 364 21.46 0.22 -13.07
N LEU A 365 20.48 -0.12 -12.23
CA LEU A 365 20.03 -1.51 -12.05
C LEU A 365 19.44 -2.09 -13.34
N GLN A 366 18.78 -1.26 -14.15
CA GLN A 366 18.21 -1.69 -15.42
C GLN A 366 19.27 -2.20 -16.42
N THR A 367 20.54 -1.80 -16.28
CA THR A 367 21.63 -2.34 -17.13
C THR A 367 21.82 -3.85 -16.96
N VAL A 368 21.43 -4.41 -15.79
CA VAL A 368 21.48 -5.84 -15.50
C VAL A 368 20.05 -6.35 -15.33
N PHE A 369 19.45 -6.76 -16.45
CA PHE A 369 18.10 -7.32 -16.45
C PHE A 369 18.04 -8.60 -15.59
N PRO A 370 17.05 -8.81 -14.69
CA PRO A 370 15.87 -7.98 -14.37
C PRO A 370 15.94 -7.32 -12.96
N LEU A 371 17.06 -6.71 -12.58
CA LEU A 371 17.26 -6.21 -11.21
C LEU A 371 16.36 -5.02 -10.85
N ASP A 372 16.05 -4.14 -11.80
CA ASP A 372 15.14 -3.01 -11.62
C ASP A 372 13.69 -3.46 -11.35
N TYR A 373 13.23 -4.51 -12.04
CA TYR A 373 11.97 -5.18 -11.80
C TYR A 373 11.85 -5.70 -10.36
N LEU A 374 12.90 -6.40 -9.90
CA LEU A 374 12.98 -6.91 -8.53
C LEU A 374 13.00 -5.78 -7.51
N LEU A 375 13.67 -4.66 -7.80
CA LEU A 375 13.68 -3.51 -6.91
C LEU A 375 12.29 -2.87 -6.80
N ILE A 376 11.60 -2.60 -7.91
CA ILE A 376 10.23 -2.05 -7.89
C ILE A 376 9.28 -2.99 -7.15
N ALA A 377 9.34 -4.30 -7.42
CA ALA A 377 8.55 -5.29 -6.69
C ALA A 377 8.86 -5.26 -5.19
N THR A 378 10.13 -5.14 -4.82
CA THR A 378 10.56 -5.02 -3.41
C THR A 378 10.02 -3.75 -2.76
N ILE A 379 10.01 -2.61 -3.48
CA ILE A 379 9.44 -1.34 -3.02
C ILE A 379 7.93 -1.51 -2.77
N THR A 380 7.19 -2.09 -3.73
CA THR A 380 5.74 -2.35 -3.59
C THR A 380 5.45 -3.24 -2.39
N VAL A 381 6.20 -4.33 -2.25
CA VAL A 381 6.04 -5.28 -1.13
C VAL A 381 6.40 -4.62 0.21
N TYR A 382 7.41 -3.76 0.25
CA TYR A 382 7.76 -2.98 1.44
C TYR A 382 6.62 -2.03 1.85
N PHE A 383 6.05 -1.27 0.91
CA PHE A 383 4.89 -0.41 1.19
C PHE A 383 3.69 -1.23 1.67
N LEU A 384 3.45 -2.39 1.09
CA LEU A 384 2.39 -3.29 1.57
C LEU A 384 2.66 -3.75 3.02
N PHE A 385 3.87 -4.24 3.33
CA PHE A 385 4.22 -4.71 4.68
C PHE A 385 4.14 -3.62 5.75
N THR A 386 4.60 -2.42 5.43
CA THR A 386 4.53 -1.28 6.35
C THR A 386 3.07 -0.86 6.56
N SER A 387 2.27 -0.79 5.50
CA SER A 387 0.81 -0.52 5.61
C SER A 387 0.10 -1.54 6.49
N MET A 388 0.37 -2.82 6.30
CA MET A 388 -0.19 -3.89 7.12
C MET A 388 0.21 -3.74 8.60
N ALA A 389 1.45 -3.36 8.88
CA ALA A 389 1.90 -3.11 10.24
C ALA A 389 1.26 -1.86 10.86
N GLY A 390 1.02 -0.82 10.05
CA GLY A 390 0.28 0.37 10.44
C GLY A 390 -1.17 0.04 10.82
N ILE A 391 -1.91 -0.63 9.93
CA ILE A 391 -3.30 -1.04 10.16
C ILE A 391 -3.41 -1.95 11.39
N ARG A 392 -2.47 -2.89 11.59
CA ARG A 392 -2.46 -3.75 12.78
C ARG A 392 -2.23 -2.97 14.08
N ASN A 393 -1.30 -2.02 14.08
CA ASN A 393 -0.95 -1.27 15.28
C ASN A 393 -1.98 -0.20 15.65
N MET A 394 -2.66 0.40 14.67
CA MET A 394 -3.63 1.47 14.88
C MET A 394 -5.07 0.93 14.94
N GLY A 395 -5.37 -0.18 14.25
CA GLY A 395 -6.72 -0.61 13.94
C GLY A 395 -7.29 0.17 12.74
N ILE A 396 -8.48 -0.20 12.29
CA ILE A 396 -9.18 0.48 11.21
C ILE A 396 -10.08 1.57 11.81
N TRP A 397 -9.80 2.83 11.49
CA TRP A 397 -10.53 4.00 11.98
C TRP A 397 -11.45 4.57 10.91
N PHE A 398 -12.65 4.99 11.33
CA PHE A 398 -13.60 5.74 10.51
C PHE A 398 -14.16 6.91 11.33
N PHE A 399 -13.91 8.15 10.91
CA PHE A 399 -14.34 9.39 11.59
C PHE A 399 -14.19 9.35 13.14
N TRP A 400 -13.00 8.95 13.61
CA TRP A 400 -12.61 8.82 15.03
C TRP A 400 -13.15 7.61 15.81
N ILE A 401 -13.95 6.74 15.19
CA ILE A 401 -14.38 5.48 15.80
C ILE A 401 -13.52 4.34 15.25
N ARG A 402 -13.01 3.49 16.15
CA ARG A 402 -12.28 2.27 15.78
C ARG A 402 -13.30 1.20 15.37
N LEU A 403 -13.46 1.03 14.06
CA LEU A 403 -14.47 0.12 13.48
C LEU A 403 -14.04 -1.36 13.63
N TYR A 404 -12.79 -1.67 13.26
CA TYR A 404 -12.26 -3.03 13.36
C TYR A 404 -10.85 -3.05 13.94
N LYS A 405 -10.60 -3.98 14.87
CA LYS A 405 -9.25 -4.31 15.34
C LYS A 405 -8.78 -5.57 14.60
N ILE A 406 -7.74 -5.41 13.77
CA ILE A 406 -7.21 -6.53 12.97
C ILE A 406 -6.32 -7.41 13.85
N ARG A 407 -6.68 -8.68 13.95
CA ARG A 407 -6.00 -9.68 14.79
C ARG A 407 -5.61 -10.90 13.97
N ARG A 408 -4.50 -11.52 14.34
CA ARG A 408 -4.01 -12.72 13.66
C ARG A 408 -4.94 -13.90 13.97
N GLY A 409 -5.43 -14.59 12.96
CA GLY A 409 -6.27 -15.80 13.11
C GLY A 409 -7.65 -15.58 13.74
N ARG A 410 -8.09 -14.33 13.96
CA ARG A 410 -9.35 -13.98 14.63
C ARG A 410 -10.11 -12.82 13.98
N THR A 411 -9.71 -12.38 12.78
CA THR A 411 -10.43 -11.30 12.09
C THR A 411 -11.71 -11.84 11.45
N ARG A 412 -12.86 -11.21 11.75
CA ARG A 412 -14.16 -11.53 11.14
C ARG A 412 -14.12 -11.33 9.61
N PRO A 413 -14.93 -12.07 8.82
CA PRO A 413 -14.97 -11.97 7.36
C PRO A 413 -15.17 -10.54 6.82
N GLN A 414 -16.01 -9.74 7.47
CA GLN A 414 -16.26 -8.34 7.10
C GLN A 414 -15.02 -7.45 7.28
N GLY A 415 -14.38 -7.54 8.45
CA GLY A 415 -13.14 -6.81 8.74
C GLY A 415 -12.00 -7.22 7.81
N LEU A 416 -11.95 -8.49 7.42
CA LEU A 416 -11.00 -9.00 6.42
C LEU A 416 -11.25 -8.42 5.02
N LEU A 417 -12.52 -8.32 4.58
CA LEU A 417 -12.88 -7.70 3.31
C LEU A 417 -12.53 -6.21 3.29
N PHE A 418 -12.82 -5.49 4.38
CA PHE A 418 -12.48 -4.07 4.50
C PHE A 418 -10.97 -3.84 4.54
N LEU A 419 -10.22 -4.71 5.23
CA LEU A 419 -8.75 -4.73 5.21
C LEU A 419 -8.21 -4.93 3.78
N CYS A 420 -8.76 -5.87 3.02
CA CYS A 420 -8.33 -6.11 1.64
C CYS A 420 -8.69 -4.94 0.72
N MET A 421 -9.84 -4.29 0.93
CA MET A 421 -10.22 -3.08 0.21
C MET A 421 -9.23 -1.94 0.48
N ILE A 422 -8.90 -1.67 1.75
CA ILE A 422 -7.90 -0.63 2.09
C ILE A 422 -6.54 -0.96 1.47
N LEU A 423 -6.08 -2.21 1.58
CA LEU A 423 -4.79 -2.62 1.00
C LEU A 423 -4.78 -2.51 -0.53
N LEU A 424 -5.88 -2.85 -1.20
CA LEU A 424 -6.04 -2.65 -2.64
C LEU A 424 -5.88 -1.17 -3.00
N LEU A 425 -6.54 -0.26 -2.27
CA LEU A 425 -6.44 1.18 -2.52
C LEU A 425 -5.03 1.72 -2.25
N ILE A 426 -4.36 1.23 -1.21
CA ILE A 426 -2.97 1.57 -0.91
C ILE A 426 -2.03 1.07 -2.01
N VAL A 427 -2.19 -0.16 -2.51
CA VAL A 427 -1.37 -0.70 -3.61
C VAL A 427 -1.58 0.12 -4.88
N LEU A 428 -2.83 0.50 -5.18
CA LEU A 428 -3.14 1.36 -6.31
C LEU A 428 -2.44 2.73 -6.19
N HIS A 429 -2.46 3.35 -5.00
CA HIS A 429 -1.71 4.57 -4.72
C HIS A 429 -0.19 4.36 -4.75
N THR A 430 0.30 3.18 -4.38
CA THR A 430 1.73 2.86 -4.40
C THR A 430 2.31 2.98 -5.82
N SER A 431 1.55 2.63 -6.86
CA SER A 431 1.96 2.85 -8.25
C SER A 431 2.22 4.34 -8.55
N TYR A 432 1.38 5.25 -8.02
CA TYR A 432 1.62 6.68 -8.09
C TYR A 432 2.83 7.12 -7.23
N MET A 433 2.97 6.57 -6.02
CA MET A 433 4.07 6.90 -5.12
C MET A 433 5.43 6.55 -5.75
N ILE A 434 5.52 5.46 -6.51
CA ILE A 434 6.72 5.07 -7.25
C ILE A 434 7.10 6.13 -8.29
N TYR A 435 6.13 6.73 -8.99
CA TYR A 435 6.38 7.88 -9.87
C TYR A 435 6.92 9.09 -9.08
N SER A 436 6.35 9.39 -7.91
CA SER A 436 6.85 10.48 -7.07
C SER A 436 8.28 10.22 -6.55
N LEU A 437 8.63 8.95 -6.34
CA LEU A 437 9.96 8.52 -5.91
C LEU A 437 11.01 8.61 -7.02
N ALA A 438 10.67 8.37 -8.28
CA ALA A 438 11.61 8.39 -9.40
C ALA A 438 10.91 8.81 -10.71
N PRO A 439 10.55 10.10 -10.87
CA PRO A 439 9.67 10.54 -11.95
C PRO A 439 10.25 10.32 -13.34
N GLN A 440 11.56 10.58 -13.53
CA GLN A 440 12.21 10.40 -14.85
C GLN A 440 12.26 8.94 -15.26
N TYR A 441 12.69 8.07 -14.33
CA TYR A 441 12.78 6.64 -14.59
C TYR A 441 11.39 6.01 -14.84
N VAL A 442 10.36 6.40 -14.10
CA VAL A 442 9.01 5.83 -14.30
C VAL A 442 8.35 6.35 -15.57
N MET A 443 8.65 7.58 -15.99
CA MET A 443 8.05 8.19 -17.18
C MET A 443 8.69 7.69 -18.47
N TYR A 444 10.02 7.64 -18.52
CA TYR A 444 10.78 7.32 -19.74
C TYR A 444 11.65 6.07 -19.64
N GLY A 445 11.82 5.48 -18.45
CA GLY A 445 12.76 4.38 -18.23
C GLY A 445 14.20 4.80 -18.47
N SER A 446 15.00 3.94 -19.10
CA SER A 446 16.38 4.22 -19.49
C SER A 446 16.53 4.76 -20.93
N GLN A 447 15.45 5.29 -21.52
CA GLN A 447 15.48 5.77 -22.90
C GLN A 447 16.40 6.97 -23.08
N LYS A 448 17.03 7.01 -24.26
CA LYS A 448 17.84 8.13 -24.73
C LYS A 448 17.40 8.53 -26.12
N TYR A 449 17.64 9.78 -26.48
CA TYR A 449 17.44 10.30 -27.83
C TYR A 449 18.71 10.96 -28.36
N VAL A 450 18.76 11.10 -29.68
CA VAL A 450 19.90 11.70 -30.38
C VAL A 450 19.57 13.15 -30.70
N MET A 451 20.33 14.07 -30.12
CA MET A 451 20.24 15.49 -30.42
C MET A 451 21.34 15.88 -31.40
N LYS A 452 20.95 16.57 -32.49
CA LYS A 452 21.89 17.17 -33.44
C LYS A 452 22.32 18.54 -32.90
N ILE A 453 23.60 18.69 -32.53
CA ILE A 453 24.16 19.97 -32.11
C ILE A 453 24.86 20.59 -33.32
N ASN A 454 24.36 21.75 -33.76
CA ASN A 454 25.05 22.56 -34.74
C ASN A 454 26.10 23.40 -34.00
N GLY A 455 27.36 23.01 -34.07
CA GLY A 455 28.44 23.82 -33.51
C GLY A 455 28.76 24.98 -34.45
N THR A 456 28.55 26.22 -34.01
CA THR A 456 29.23 27.38 -34.59
C THR A 456 30.63 27.46 -33.99
N PHE A 457 31.54 26.60 -34.44
CA PHE A 457 32.96 26.86 -34.21
C PHE A 457 33.42 27.82 -35.31
N GLU A 458 33.81 29.03 -34.92
CA GLU A 458 34.49 30.01 -35.78
C GLU A 458 35.87 29.49 -36.19
N THR A 459 35.91 28.52 -37.10
CA THR A 459 37.08 28.23 -37.91
C THR A 459 36.60 27.74 -39.26
N ASN A 460 37.12 28.34 -40.33
CA ASN A 460 36.75 28.18 -41.74
C ASN A 460 36.91 26.74 -42.31
N MET A 461 36.20 25.75 -41.76
CA MET A 461 36.10 24.39 -42.32
C MET A 461 34.79 23.72 -41.87
N GLY A 462 33.73 23.92 -42.64
CA GLY A 462 32.52 23.07 -42.69
C GLY A 462 31.60 23.11 -41.45
N ASN A 463 30.29 23.11 -41.69
CA ASN A 463 29.29 22.83 -40.65
C ASN A 463 29.39 21.35 -40.23
N SER A 464 30.28 21.01 -39.29
CA SER A 464 30.30 19.68 -38.68
C SER A 464 29.17 19.57 -37.65
N SER A 465 28.09 18.88 -38.01
CA SER A 465 27.04 18.52 -37.05
C SER A 465 27.47 17.30 -36.24
N HIS A 466 27.57 17.43 -34.92
CA HIS A 466 27.86 16.30 -34.03
C HIS A 466 26.58 15.81 -33.36
N TYR A 467 26.43 14.49 -33.27
CA TYR A 467 25.31 13.85 -32.59
C TYR A 467 25.68 13.61 -31.13
N VAL A 468 24.82 14.03 -30.20
CA VAL A 468 24.99 13.77 -28.77
C VAL A 468 23.77 13.02 -28.27
N THR A 469 24.02 11.93 -27.55
CA THR A 469 22.98 11.13 -26.92
C THR A 469 22.63 11.76 -25.57
N LYS A 470 21.34 12.07 -25.35
CA LYS A 470 20.82 12.65 -24.11
C LYS A 470 19.69 11.77 -23.58
N ASP A 471 19.56 11.68 -22.26
CA ASP A 471 18.47 10.94 -21.64
C ASP A 471 17.12 11.64 -21.95
N CYS A 472 16.06 10.84 -22.14
CA CYS A 472 14.73 11.37 -22.42
C CYS A 472 14.22 12.20 -21.23
N THR A 473 13.90 13.46 -21.51
CA THR A 473 13.23 14.40 -20.60
C THR A 473 12.02 14.99 -21.33
N ALA A 474 11.15 15.75 -20.66
CA ALA A 474 10.01 16.38 -21.33
C ALA A 474 10.43 17.46 -22.35
N ASP A 475 11.70 17.87 -22.33
CA ASP A 475 12.28 18.77 -23.33
C ASP A 475 12.53 18.08 -24.68
N ALA A 476 12.52 16.74 -24.73
CA ALA A 476 12.81 15.98 -25.93
C ALA A 476 11.84 16.31 -27.07
N PRO A 477 12.28 16.22 -28.35
CA PRO A 477 11.41 16.42 -29.49
C PRO A 477 10.28 15.38 -29.53
N GLU A 478 9.14 15.78 -30.11
CA GLU A 478 8.03 14.88 -30.40
C GLU A 478 8.52 13.67 -31.23
N ASP A 479 7.91 12.50 -31.01
CA ASP A 479 8.23 11.20 -31.61
C ASP A 479 9.57 10.54 -31.21
N GLN A 480 10.47 11.23 -30.51
CA GLN A 480 11.77 10.67 -30.16
C GLN A 480 11.78 9.86 -28.86
N CYS A 481 10.91 10.17 -27.90
CA CYS A 481 10.79 9.50 -26.61
C CYS A 481 9.35 9.05 -26.38
N THR A 482 9.14 7.81 -25.96
CA THR A 482 7.81 7.28 -25.63
C THR A 482 7.58 7.33 -24.11
N VAL A 483 6.39 7.75 -23.68
CA VAL A 483 6.02 7.76 -22.25
C VAL A 483 5.31 6.47 -21.86
N THR A 484 5.47 6.04 -20.61
CA THR A 484 4.77 4.87 -20.08
C THR A 484 3.25 5.06 -20.05
N ARG A 485 2.49 4.00 -20.32
CA ARG A 485 1.02 4.06 -20.33
C ARG A 485 0.45 4.33 -18.94
N THR A 486 1.14 3.88 -17.89
CA THR A 486 0.75 4.12 -16.49
C THR A 486 0.74 5.60 -16.14
N TYR A 487 1.74 6.34 -16.60
CA TYR A 487 1.82 7.79 -16.40
C TYR A 487 0.58 8.48 -17.00
N LEU A 488 0.18 8.07 -18.22
CA LEU A 488 -1.00 8.61 -18.89
C LEU A 488 -2.28 8.41 -18.06
N PHE A 489 -2.47 7.26 -17.43
CA PHE A 489 -3.67 7.00 -16.62
C PHE A 489 -3.73 7.83 -15.34
N LEU A 490 -2.59 7.98 -14.64
CA LEU A 490 -2.55 8.59 -13.31
C LEU A 490 -2.40 10.12 -13.34
N HIS A 491 -1.86 10.67 -14.42
CA HIS A 491 -1.58 12.10 -14.56
C HIS A 491 -2.46 12.80 -15.59
N LYS A 492 -3.47 12.11 -16.17
CA LYS A 492 -4.39 12.68 -17.17
C LYS A 492 -5.11 13.96 -16.71
N PHE A 493 -5.31 14.11 -15.40
CA PHE A 493 -6.00 15.25 -14.83
C PHE A 493 -5.04 16.02 -13.93
N TRP A 494 -4.75 17.27 -14.30
CA TRP A 494 -3.77 18.12 -13.61
C TRP A 494 -4.11 18.33 -12.12
N PHE A 495 -5.40 18.48 -11.78
CA PHE A 495 -5.84 18.74 -10.41
C PHE A 495 -5.58 17.56 -9.45
N PHE A 496 -5.73 16.31 -9.92
CA PHE A 496 -5.37 15.14 -9.11
C PHE A 496 -3.86 15.13 -8.83
N SER A 497 -3.05 15.46 -9.84
CA SER A 497 -1.60 15.57 -9.68
C SER A 497 -1.19 16.60 -8.63
N SER A 498 -1.83 17.78 -8.62
CA SER A 498 -1.63 18.81 -7.60
C SER A 498 -2.00 18.32 -6.20
N ILE A 499 -3.13 17.61 -6.04
CA ILE A 499 -3.53 17.06 -4.73
C ILE A 499 -2.52 16.03 -4.24
N TYR A 500 -2.05 15.14 -5.11
CA TYR A 500 -1.06 14.14 -4.73
C TYR A 500 0.29 14.76 -4.33
N TYR A 501 0.70 15.85 -4.98
CA TYR A 501 1.90 16.59 -4.60
C TYR A 501 1.81 17.08 -3.14
N PHE A 502 0.70 17.70 -2.75
CA PHE A 502 0.48 18.09 -1.34
C PHE A 502 0.36 16.86 -0.41
N GLY A 503 -0.22 15.78 -0.91
CA GLY A 503 -0.28 14.49 -0.21
C GLY A 503 1.09 13.93 0.14
N ASN A 504 2.09 14.07 -0.75
CA ASN A 504 3.45 13.63 -0.46
C ASN A 504 4.09 14.44 0.69
N TRP A 505 3.85 15.75 0.76
CA TRP A 505 4.28 16.57 1.90
C TRP A 505 3.61 16.12 3.21
N ALA A 506 2.29 15.87 3.17
CA ALA A 506 1.56 15.35 4.32
C ALA A 506 2.10 13.98 4.77
N PHE A 507 2.44 13.10 3.81
CA PHE A 507 3.05 11.79 4.08
C PHE A 507 4.37 11.94 4.85
N ILE A 508 5.26 12.84 4.43
CA ILE A 508 6.54 13.11 5.11
C ILE A 508 6.30 13.62 6.54
N VAL A 509 5.38 14.57 6.73
CA VAL A 509 5.06 15.12 8.05
C VAL A 509 4.54 14.02 8.99
N VAL A 510 3.58 13.21 8.55
CA VAL A 510 3.02 12.11 9.35
C VAL A 510 4.08 11.05 9.65
N PHE A 511 4.99 10.76 8.71
CA PHE A 511 6.12 9.86 8.97
C PHE A 511 7.02 10.40 10.10
N ILE A 512 7.40 11.69 10.07
CA ILE A 512 8.25 12.29 11.10
C ILE A 512 7.56 12.24 12.48
N ILE A 513 6.27 12.60 12.54
CA ILE A 513 5.48 12.52 13.77
C ILE A 513 5.42 11.06 14.26
N GLY A 514 5.11 10.13 13.37
CA GLY A 514 5.03 8.69 13.67
C GLY A 514 6.37 8.13 14.17
N PHE A 515 7.49 8.60 13.62
CA PHE A 515 8.83 8.23 14.05
C PHE A 515 9.14 8.75 15.46
N ILE A 516 8.86 10.02 15.75
CA ILE A 516 9.05 10.61 17.09
C ILE A 516 8.19 9.88 18.13
N VAL A 517 6.90 9.68 17.84
CA VAL A 517 5.97 8.97 18.74
C VAL A 517 6.42 7.54 18.97
N SER A 518 6.83 6.83 17.91
CA SER A 518 7.32 5.46 18.01
C SER A 518 8.65 5.37 18.75
N CYS A 519 9.51 6.38 18.69
CA CYS A 519 10.73 6.48 19.50
C CYS A 519 10.42 6.70 20.98
N CYS A 520 9.40 7.49 21.32
CA CYS A 520 9.00 7.75 22.70
C CYS A 520 8.20 6.59 23.33
N LYS A 521 7.47 5.80 22.54
CA LYS A 521 6.62 4.71 23.05
C LYS A 521 7.44 3.59 23.70
N GLY A 522 7.05 3.14 24.90
CA GLY A 522 7.72 2.05 25.62
C GLY A 522 7.67 0.68 24.92
N LYS A 523 8.41 -0.29 25.46
CA LYS A 523 8.33 -1.70 25.00
C LYS A 523 6.93 -2.26 25.30
N LYS A 524 6.32 -2.93 24.31
CA LYS A 524 5.06 -3.65 24.51
C LYS A 524 5.28 -4.87 25.44
N SER A 525 4.28 -5.17 26.25
CA SER A 525 4.29 -6.37 27.08
C SER A 525 4.09 -7.63 26.24
N VAL A 526 4.63 -8.78 26.68
CA VAL A 526 4.41 -10.07 26.00
C VAL A 526 2.95 -10.53 26.16
N ILE A 527 2.29 -10.10 27.23
CA ILE A 527 0.97 -10.58 27.65
C ILE A 527 -0.17 -9.68 27.14
N GLU A 528 0.11 -8.41 26.82
CA GLU A 528 -0.88 -7.43 26.41
C GLU A 528 -1.63 -7.84 25.12
N GLU A 529 -0.97 -8.54 24.18
CA GLU A 529 -1.65 -9.11 23.01
C GLU A 529 -2.58 -10.30 23.35
N VAL A 530 -2.29 -11.05 24.42
CA VAL A 530 -3.07 -12.25 24.83
C VAL A 530 -4.25 -11.86 25.74
N GLU A 531 -4.07 -10.87 26.62
CA GLU A 531 -5.15 -10.43 27.52
C GLU A 531 -6.25 -9.64 26.82
N GLU A 532 -5.89 -8.73 25.91
CA GLU A 532 -6.89 -8.07 25.03
C GLU A 532 -7.61 -9.08 24.12
N ASP A 533 -7.05 -10.28 23.96
CA ASP A 533 -7.59 -11.38 23.17
C ASP A 533 -8.56 -12.27 23.94
N ASP A 534 -8.42 -12.38 25.27
CA ASP A 534 -9.32 -13.15 26.14
C ASP A 534 -10.48 -12.31 26.70
N SER A 535 -10.29 -11.01 26.94
CA SER A 535 -11.34 -10.10 27.45
C SER A 535 -12.50 -9.90 26.47
N ASP A 536 -12.20 -9.76 25.18
CA ASP A 536 -13.22 -9.49 24.16
C ASP A 536 -14.03 -10.77 23.82
N LEU A 537 -13.46 -11.95 24.07
CA LEU A 537 -14.17 -13.23 23.92
C LEU A 537 -15.27 -13.37 24.98
N SER A 538 -15.00 -12.92 26.20
CA SER A 538 -16.00 -12.95 27.28
C SER A 538 -17.16 -11.99 27.06
N ASP A 539 -16.96 -10.87 26.35
CA ASP A 539 -18.03 -9.92 26.05
C ASP A 539 -18.95 -10.38 24.91
N ASP A 540 -18.42 -11.13 23.93
CA ASP A 540 -19.20 -11.72 22.83
C ASP A 540 -19.96 -13.01 23.24
N ASP A 541 -19.56 -13.68 24.32
CA ASP A 541 -20.14 -14.94 24.81
C ASP A 541 -21.10 -14.76 26.03
N ILE A 542 -21.57 -13.54 26.34
CA ILE A 542 -22.65 -13.35 27.34
C ILE A 542 -24.00 -13.56 26.63
N PRO A 543 -24.70 -14.70 26.83
CA PRO A 543 -26.11 -14.72 26.52
C PRO A 543 -26.78 -13.72 27.46
N TYR A 544 -27.42 -12.69 26.89
CA TYR A 544 -28.37 -11.88 27.62
C TYR A 544 -29.37 -12.83 28.29
N ALA A 545 -29.24 -12.98 29.61
CA ALA A 545 -30.13 -13.76 30.45
C ALA A 545 -31.29 -12.88 30.93
#